data_AF-A0A7V8W147-F1
#
_entry.id   AF-A0A7V8W147-F1
#
_cell.length_a   1.000
_cell.length_b   1.000
_cell.length_c   1.000
_cell.angle_alpha   90.00
_cell.angle_beta   90.00
_cell.angle_gamma   90.00
#
_symmetry.space_group_name_H-M   'P 1'
#
loop_
_entity.id
_entity.type
_entity.pdbx_description
1 polymer ?
#
loop_
_entity_poly.entity_id
_entity_poly.type
_entity_poly.pdbx_seq_one_letter_code
_entity_poly.pdbx_strand_id
1 'polypeptide(L)'
;MKLLPIIFVLFISFLFSQFQSNAQKTHFIYLQTENKQPFYVKLQGKIFNSSPDGYVIISKLRDGDYKLAIGFPKNEWPEEVLNCKIDNRDNGYMLKNFGEKGWGLFDMQTYKVVMPGDLLVSNDKPAAPKDDAFSTMLANVVNDSTIKRKEVVKENKEVVKEEKQIVNPPVNEPPAKVTEPQNAVVAMPPAADAISFSVVKRKLKKRNKEGLDMMYVDETGDQKDTIRIFIPAEVVVANNDNAQPPPIQNTEQKKEEVKSDTQTKEMPPASFPEQKKEAEKVSTEKVNNSSLKNADVAAPLMINSDCKSEATDDDFLKLRKKMAAENGDEDMVKVAKKVFKTKCFTTEQVKNLTALFLKDDGKYMFLDASYPYVSDSHNFPALQSQLSDEYYITRFKAMMRK
;
A
#
# COMPACT_ATOMS: atom_id res chain seq x y z
N MET A 1 2.55 21.94 -69.07
CA MET A 1 2.60 22.71 -67.80
C MET A 1 1.40 22.48 -66.87
N LYS A 2 0.13 22.46 -67.33
CA LYS A 2 -1.05 22.40 -66.41
C LYS A 2 -1.18 21.16 -65.48
N LEU A 3 -0.45 20.07 -65.69
CA LEU A 3 -0.55 18.86 -64.84
C LEU A 3 0.14 19.01 -63.47
N LEU A 4 1.23 19.76 -63.39
CA LEU A 4 2.07 19.89 -62.19
C LEU A 4 1.31 20.41 -60.95
N PRO A 5 0.49 21.49 -61.01
CA PRO A 5 -0.26 21.94 -59.84
C PRO A 5 -1.34 20.95 -59.38
N ILE A 6 -1.92 20.15 -60.30
CA ILE A 6 -2.95 19.16 -59.95
C ILE A 6 -2.33 18.03 -59.11
N ILE A 7 -1.15 17.55 -59.52
CA ILE A 7 -0.38 16.55 -58.77
C ILE A 7 0.01 17.10 -57.38
N PHE A 8 0.44 18.36 -57.31
CA PHE A 8 0.82 19.00 -56.05
C PHE A 8 -0.36 19.13 -55.06
N VAL A 9 -1.54 19.55 -55.53
CA VAL A 9 -2.76 19.63 -54.71
C VAL A 9 -3.21 18.25 -54.21
N LEU A 10 -3.14 17.21 -55.05
CA LEU A 10 -3.44 15.83 -54.64
C LEU A 10 -2.45 15.32 -53.58
N PHE A 11 -1.16 15.64 -53.72
CA PHE A 11 -0.12 15.25 -52.76
C PHE A 11 -0.30 15.93 -51.39
N ILE A 12 -0.67 17.22 -51.37
CA ILE A 12 -1.03 17.94 -50.13
C ILE A 12 -2.28 17.35 -49.47
N SER A 13 -3.32 17.05 -50.26
CA SER A 13 -4.55 16.41 -49.75
C SER A 13 -4.25 15.05 -49.10
N PHE A 14 -3.37 14.25 -49.72
CA PHE A 14 -2.94 12.98 -49.17
C PHE A 14 -2.14 13.15 -47.86
N LEU A 15 -1.22 14.12 -47.79
CA LEU A 15 -0.46 14.44 -46.57
C LEU A 15 -1.36 14.84 -45.39
N PHE A 16 -2.39 15.67 -45.61
CA PHE A 16 -3.32 16.09 -44.55
C PHE A 16 -4.19 14.94 -44.00
N SER A 17 -4.43 13.87 -44.78
CA SER A 17 -5.23 12.72 -44.32
C SER A 17 -4.54 11.86 -43.25
N GLN A 18 -3.21 11.90 -43.14
CA GLN A 18 -2.43 10.98 -42.31
C GLN A 18 -2.42 11.32 -40.81
N PHE A 19 -2.94 12.49 -40.42
CA PHE A 19 -2.83 12.99 -39.03
C PHE A 19 -3.95 12.54 -38.07
N GLN A 20 -4.94 11.78 -38.53
CA GLN A 20 -6.07 11.28 -37.71
C GLN A 20 -5.70 10.08 -36.80
N SER A 21 -4.51 10.11 -36.19
CA SER A 21 -4.03 9.06 -35.29
C SER A 21 -4.59 9.25 -33.87
N ASN A 22 -5.88 8.94 -33.69
CA ASN A 22 -6.53 8.96 -32.38
C ASN A 22 -5.96 7.84 -31.49
N ALA A 23 -4.95 8.19 -30.69
CA ALA A 23 -4.41 7.32 -29.66
C ALA A 23 -5.51 6.96 -28.65
N GLN A 24 -6.01 5.73 -28.74
CA GLN A 24 -7.02 5.23 -27.80
C GLN A 24 -6.41 5.21 -26.40
N LYS A 25 -6.90 6.07 -25.51
CA LYS A 25 -6.59 5.98 -24.08
C LYS A 25 -6.99 4.59 -23.59
N THR A 26 -6.12 3.97 -22.82
CA THR A 26 -6.40 2.67 -22.19
C THR A 26 -6.02 2.71 -20.74
N HIS A 27 -6.90 2.14 -19.92
CA HIS A 27 -6.80 2.19 -18.47
C HIS A 27 -6.41 0.84 -17.87
N PHE A 28 -6.10 0.87 -16.57
CA PHE A 28 -5.96 -0.30 -15.74
C PHE A 28 -6.82 -0.24 -14.48
N ILE A 29 -7.15 -1.43 -13.98
CA ILE A 29 -7.66 -1.64 -12.63
C ILE A 29 -6.57 -2.33 -11.82
N TYR A 30 -6.19 -1.72 -10.70
CA TYR A 30 -5.41 -2.36 -9.64
C TYR A 30 -6.37 -2.92 -8.58
N LEU A 31 -6.15 -4.16 -8.16
CA LEU A 31 -6.89 -4.84 -7.11
C LEU A 31 -5.90 -5.47 -6.13
N GLN A 32 -6.08 -5.24 -4.83
CA GLN A 32 -5.27 -5.83 -3.77
C GLN A 32 -6.16 -6.35 -2.64
N THR A 33 -5.83 -7.47 -2.01
CA THR A 33 -6.49 -7.93 -0.76
C THR A 33 -5.81 -7.34 0.47
N GLU A 34 -6.62 -6.89 1.44
CA GLU A 34 -6.14 -6.34 2.71
C GLU A 34 -5.25 -7.30 3.52
N ASN A 35 -5.56 -8.60 3.49
CA ASN A 35 -4.83 -9.66 4.18
C ASN A 35 -3.73 -10.33 3.33
N LYS A 36 -3.39 -9.79 2.15
CA LYS A 36 -2.52 -10.41 1.13
C LYS A 36 -2.97 -11.79 0.59
N GLN A 37 -4.20 -12.23 0.83
CA GLN A 37 -4.68 -13.54 0.39
C GLN A 37 -4.74 -13.61 -1.15
N PRO A 38 -4.15 -14.64 -1.79
CA PRO A 38 -4.25 -14.80 -3.23
C PRO A 38 -5.70 -14.99 -3.70
N PHE A 39 -6.03 -14.44 -4.87
CA PHE A 39 -7.36 -14.49 -5.48
C PHE A 39 -7.26 -14.54 -7.02
N TYR A 40 -8.39 -14.71 -7.69
CA TYR A 40 -8.50 -14.55 -9.14
C TYR A 40 -9.68 -13.66 -9.52
N VAL A 41 -9.58 -13.02 -10.67
CA VAL A 41 -10.62 -12.16 -11.24
C VAL A 41 -10.98 -12.64 -12.63
N LYS A 42 -12.24 -12.99 -12.84
CA LYS A 42 -12.85 -13.23 -14.14
C LYS A 42 -13.38 -11.91 -14.70
N LEU A 43 -12.88 -11.52 -15.87
CA LEU A 43 -13.35 -10.35 -16.61
C LEU A 43 -13.45 -10.69 -18.10
N GLN A 44 -14.64 -10.49 -18.69
CA GLN A 44 -14.91 -10.73 -20.12
C GLN A 44 -14.43 -12.13 -20.60
N GLY A 45 -14.65 -13.17 -19.78
CA GLY A 45 -14.25 -14.55 -20.08
C GLY A 45 -12.76 -14.87 -19.90
N LYS A 46 -11.93 -13.89 -19.50
CA LYS A 46 -10.51 -14.09 -19.16
C LYS A 46 -10.34 -14.15 -17.65
N ILE A 47 -9.42 -15.00 -17.18
CA ILE A 47 -9.06 -15.12 -15.77
C ILE A 47 -7.71 -14.42 -15.54
N PHE A 48 -7.66 -13.56 -14.53
CA PHE A 48 -6.47 -12.85 -14.07
C PHE A 48 -6.18 -13.31 -12.63
N ASN A 49 -5.12 -14.08 -12.43
CA ASN A 49 -4.69 -14.52 -11.11
C ASN A 49 -3.88 -13.42 -10.41
N SER A 50 -4.00 -13.32 -9.09
CA SER A 50 -3.14 -12.43 -8.30
C SER A 50 -1.71 -12.95 -8.16
N SER A 51 -0.82 -12.09 -7.69
CA SER A 51 0.44 -12.47 -7.06
C SER A 51 0.22 -13.27 -5.76
N PRO A 52 1.27 -13.93 -5.22
CA PRO A 52 1.24 -14.50 -3.88
C PRO A 52 1.02 -13.49 -2.74
N ASP A 53 1.37 -12.21 -2.96
CA ASP A 53 1.08 -11.08 -2.04
C ASP A 53 -0.35 -10.52 -2.18
N GLY A 54 -1.22 -11.18 -2.95
CA GLY A 54 -2.62 -10.80 -3.07
C GLY A 54 -2.84 -9.47 -3.80
N TYR A 55 -2.21 -9.28 -4.97
CA TYR A 55 -2.55 -8.16 -5.87
C TYR A 55 -2.59 -8.56 -7.35
N VAL A 56 -3.38 -7.86 -8.16
CA VAL A 56 -3.47 -8.05 -9.63
C VAL A 56 -3.63 -6.70 -10.34
N ILE A 57 -3.09 -6.60 -11.56
CA ILE A 57 -3.27 -5.45 -12.47
C ILE A 57 -3.95 -5.94 -13.74
N ILE A 58 -5.16 -5.47 -13.99
CA ILE A 58 -5.91 -5.74 -15.23
C ILE A 58 -5.75 -4.52 -16.13
N SER A 59 -5.03 -4.66 -17.25
CA SER A 59 -4.64 -3.55 -18.13
C SER A 59 -5.27 -3.63 -19.52
N LYS A 60 -5.14 -2.53 -20.29
CA LYS A 60 -5.72 -2.35 -21.64
C LYS A 60 -7.25 -2.34 -21.66
N LEU A 61 -7.84 -1.80 -20.59
CA LEU A 61 -9.26 -1.51 -20.49
C LEU A 61 -9.57 -0.19 -21.21
N ARG A 62 -10.83 0.09 -21.48
CA ARG A 62 -11.33 1.36 -22.04
C ARG A 62 -12.28 2.00 -21.02
N ASP A 63 -12.77 3.19 -21.31
CA ASP A 63 -13.87 3.78 -20.52
C ASP A 63 -15.15 2.93 -20.67
N GLY A 64 -15.94 2.87 -19.59
CA GLY A 64 -17.16 2.09 -19.51
C GLY A 64 -17.28 1.21 -18.26
N ASP A 65 -18.35 0.41 -18.24
CA ASP A 65 -18.74 -0.40 -17.09
C ASP A 65 -18.22 -1.84 -17.18
N TYR A 66 -17.66 -2.33 -16.08
CA TYR A 66 -17.00 -3.63 -15.97
C TYR A 66 -17.57 -4.46 -14.82
N LYS A 67 -17.81 -5.75 -15.08
CA LYS A 67 -18.23 -6.74 -14.08
C LYS A 67 -17.07 -7.66 -13.76
N LEU A 68 -16.54 -7.53 -12.54
CA LEU A 68 -15.46 -8.34 -12.01
C LEU A 68 -16.09 -9.47 -11.19
N ALA A 69 -15.96 -10.72 -11.64
CA ALA A 69 -16.30 -11.87 -10.80
C ALA A 69 -15.03 -12.34 -10.08
N ILE A 70 -15.02 -12.25 -8.75
CA ILE A 70 -13.84 -12.42 -7.91
C ILE A 70 -14.00 -13.69 -7.09
N GLY A 71 -13.00 -14.57 -7.14
CA GLY A 71 -13.02 -15.85 -6.42
C GLY A 71 -11.67 -16.17 -5.78
N PHE A 72 -11.70 -17.04 -4.78
CA PHE A 72 -10.54 -17.42 -3.98
C PHE A 72 -10.08 -18.87 -4.28
N PRO A 73 -8.79 -19.19 -4.10
CA PRO A 73 -8.28 -20.56 -4.24
C PRO A 73 -9.08 -21.56 -3.39
N LYS A 74 -9.14 -22.82 -3.86
CA LYS A 74 -9.91 -23.90 -3.22
C LYS A 74 -11.42 -23.64 -3.04
N ASN A 75 -11.96 -22.54 -3.60
CA ASN A 75 -13.32 -22.07 -3.36
C ASN A 75 -13.61 -21.82 -1.86
N GLU A 76 -12.61 -21.26 -1.15
CA GLU A 76 -12.68 -20.92 0.28
C GLU A 76 -13.80 -19.91 0.60
N TRP A 77 -14.15 -19.06 -0.38
CA TRP A 77 -15.28 -18.13 -0.34
C TRP A 77 -16.11 -18.29 -1.64
N PRO A 78 -17.40 -17.89 -1.64
CA PRO A 78 -18.19 -17.74 -2.85
C PRO A 78 -17.53 -16.81 -3.89
N GLU A 79 -17.92 -16.96 -5.16
CA GLU A 79 -17.51 -16.04 -6.23
C GLU A 79 -18.42 -14.81 -6.23
N GLU A 80 -17.84 -13.65 -5.92
CA GLU A 80 -18.57 -12.39 -5.78
C GLU A 80 -18.52 -11.55 -7.06
N VAL A 81 -19.66 -11.00 -7.48
CA VAL A 81 -19.76 -10.21 -8.72
C VAL A 81 -19.91 -8.73 -8.41
N LEU A 82 -18.82 -8.00 -8.66
CA LEU A 82 -18.66 -6.59 -8.32
C LEU A 82 -18.62 -5.72 -9.57
N ASN A 83 -19.42 -4.65 -9.58
CA ASN A 83 -19.47 -3.70 -10.70
C ASN A 83 -18.46 -2.57 -10.47
N CYS A 84 -17.77 -2.10 -11.52
CA CYS A 84 -16.94 -0.91 -11.47
C CYS A 84 -17.03 -0.12 -12.78
N LYS A 85 -16.82 1.21 -12.72
CA LYS A 85 -16.81 2.11 -13.89
C LYS A 85 -15.41 2.69 -14.10
N ILE A 86 -14.91 2.63 -15.33
CA ILE A 86 -13.73 3.36 -15.78
C ILE A 86 -14.20 4.63 -16.52
N ASP A 87 -13.59 5.77 -16.19
CA ASP A 87 -14.04 7.09 -16.65
C ASP A 87 -12.85 8.04 -16.86
N ASN A 88 -12.06 7.80 -17.91
CA ASN A 88 -10.86 8.55 -18.29
C ASN A 88 -9.78 8.59 -17.17
N ARG A 89 -9.78 7.58 -16.29
CA ARG A 89 -8.85 7.40 -15.17
C ARG A 89 -8.61 5.92 -14.86
N ASP A 90 -7.45 5.63 -14.28
CA ASP A 90 -7.15 4.32 -13.70
C ASP A 90 -7.71 4.21 -12.28
N ASN A 91 -8.20 3.02 -11.91
CA ASN A 91 -8.84 2.78 -10.62
C ASN A 91 -8.00 1.82 -9.76
N GLY A 92 -7.88 2.12 -8.47
CA GLY A 92 -7.26 1.23 -7.48
C GLY A 92 -8.27 0.83 -6.40
N TYR A 93 -8.44 -0.47 -6.19
CA TYR A 93 -9.38 -1.02 -5.20
C TYR A 93 -8.68 -1.95 -4.20
N MET A 94 -9.00 -1.78 -2.92
CA MET A 94 -8.71 -2.77 -1.88
C MET A 94 -9.93 -3.69 -1.74
N LEU A 95 -9.75 -4.97 -2.04
CA LEU A 95 -10.71 -6.05 -1.81
C LEU A 95 -10.71 -6.38 -0.31
N LYS A 96 -11.84 -6.11 0.35
CA LYS A 96 -12.05 -6.24 1.80
C LYS A 96 -13.19 -7.20 2.10
N ASN A 97 -13.07 -7.94 3.20
CA ASN A 97 -14.13 -8.78 3.74
C ASN A 97 -14.92 -8.00 4.80
N PHE A 98 -16.23 -7.82 4.60
CA PHE A 98 -17.13 -7.07 5.48
C PHE A 98 -17.99 -7.99 6.36
N GLY A 99 -17.50 -9.21 6.65
CA GLY A 99 -18.17 -10.19 7.51
C GLY A 99 -19.44 -10.72 6.87
N GLU A 100 -20.57 -10.56 7.57
CA GLU A 100 -21.90 -10.97 7.10
C GLU A 100 -22.31 -10.35 5.75
N LYS A 101 -21.68 -9.23 5.36
CA LYS A 101 -21.93 -8.55 4.08
C LYS A 101 -21.11 -9.09 2.90
N GLY A 102 -20.25 -10.09 3.12
CA GLY A 102 -19.38 -10.66 2.07
C GLY A 102 -18.21 -9.76 1.69
N TRP A 103 -17.62 -9.99 0.52
CA TRP A 103 -16.47 -9.23 0.02
C TRP A 103 -16.91 -8.01 -0.81
N GLY A 104 -16.22 -6.89 -0.65
CA GLY A 104 -16.48 -5.65 -1.38
C GLY A 104 -15.21 -4.92 -1.82
N LEU A 105 -15.35 -3.99 -2.77
CA LEU A 105 -14.27 -3.15 -3.28
C LEU A 105 -14.26 -1.80 -2.56
N PHE A 106 -13.15 -1.47 -1.90
CA PHE A 106 -12.89 -0.14 -1.35
C PHE A 106 -11.99 0.66 -2.30
N ASP A 107 -12.53 1.71 -2.92
CA ASP A 107 -11.80 2.61 -3.81
C ASP A 107 -10.72 3.38 -3.03
N MET A 108 -9.45 3.16 -3.37
CA MET A 108 -8.30 3.75 -2.68
C MET A 108 -8.09 5.24 -2.98
N GLN A 109 -8.80 5.79 -3.97
CA GLN A 109 -8.74 7.19 -4.39
C GLN A 109 -9.98 7.99 -3.96
N THR A 110 -11.16 7.36 -3.86
CA THR A 110 -12.41 8.04 -3.44
C THR A 110 -12.96 7.59 -2.09
N TYR A 111 -12.37 6.57 -1.47
CA TYR A 111 -12.76 5.97 -0.18
C TYR A 111 -14.19 5.42 -0.13
N LYS A 112 -14.82 5.21 -1.30
CA LYS A 112 -16.14 4.59 -1.45
C LYS A 112 -16.02 3.06 -1.39
N VAL A 113 -17.00 2.41 -0.78
CA VAL A 113 -17.19 0.96 -0.87
C VAL A 113 -18.19 0.66 -1.99
N VAL A 114 -17.96 -0.42 -2.74
CA VAL A 114 -18.91 -1.04 -3.67
C VAL A 114 -19.08 -2.50 -3.25
N MET A 115 -20.33 -2.91 -3.02
CA MET A 115 -20.71 -4.26 -2.61
C MET A 115 -21.30 -5.07 -3.78
N PRO A 116 -21.37 -6.41 -3.68
CA PRO A 116 -22.04 -7.24 -4.67
C PRO A 116 -23.51 -6.83 -4.81
N GLY A 117 -23.96 -6.60 -6.04
CA GLY A 117 -25.32 -6.12 -6.33
C GLY A 117 -25.51 -4.60 -6.34
N ASP A 118 -24.53 -3.79 -5.92
CA ASP A 118 -24.63 -2.33 -6.04
C ASP A 118 -24.74 -1.88 -7.51
N LEU A 119 -25.66 -0.96 -7.77
CA LEU A 119 -25.80 -0.30 -9.07
C LEU A 119 -24.73 0.79 -9.22
N LEU A 120 -24.22 1.00 -10.43
CA LEU A 120 -23.18 1.98 -10.72
C LEU A 120 -23.70 3.42 -10.66
N VAL A 121 -23.71 3.99 -9.45
CA VAL A 121 -24.08 5.39 -9.23
C VAL A 121 -22.93 6.33 -9.61
N SER A 122 -22.87 6.74 -10.87
CA SER A 122 -22.05 7.87 -11.31
C SER A 122 -22.52 9.16 -10.64
N ASN A 123 -21.66 9.80 -9.85
CA ASN A 123 -21.96 11.04 -9.14
C ASN A 123 -20.73 11.96 -9.10
N ASP A 124 -20.69 12.91 -10.03
CA ASP A 124 -19.69 13.99 -10.09
C ASP A 124 -19.94 15.07 -9.04
N LYS A 125 -19.78 14.68 -7.77
CA LYS A 125 -19.50 15.62 -6.67
C LYS A 125 -18.99 14.88 -5.43
N PRO A 126 -18.04 15.46 -4.68
CA PRO A 126 -17.75 15.02 -3.32
C PRO A 126 -18.93 15.40 -2.40
N ALA A 127 -19.92 14.52 -2.30
CA ALA A 127 -20.86 14.54 -1.21
C ALA A 127 -20.17 13.97 0.04
N ALA A 128 -20.10 14.76 1.11
CA ALA A 128 -19.60 14.31 2.42
C ALA A 128 -20.45 13.14 2.97
N PRO A 129 -19.89 12.26 3.81
CA PRO A 129 -20.65 11.19 4.45
C PRO A 129 -21.73 11.80 5.36
N LYS A 130 -22.99 11.65 4.96
CA LYS A 130 -24.15 12.17 5.70
C LYS A 130 -24.91 11.06 6.43
N ASP A 131 -24.28 10.57 7.49
CA ASP A 131 -24.93 9.87 8.60
C ASP A 131 -24.23 10.30 9.90
N ASP A 132 -24.19 11.61 10.15
CA ASP A 132 -23.61 12.18 11.37
C ASP A 132 -24.30 11.58 12.61
N ALA A 133 -23.49 11.05 13.55
CA ALA A 133 -23.98 10.44 14.79
C ALA A 133 -24.92 11.36 15.60
N PHE A 134 -24.77 12.68 15.43
CA PHE A 134 -25.65 13.71 15.98
C PHE A 134 -27.12 13.57 15.52
N SER A 135 -27.36 13.20 14.26
CA SER A 135 -28.71 12.98 13.73
C SER A 135 -29.37 11.73 14.35
N THR A 136 -28.57 10.69 14.58
CA THR A 136 -29.01 9.47 15.28
C THR A 136 -29.29 9.73 16.76
N MET A 137 -28.47 10.56 17.41
CA MET A 137 -28.67 10.98 18.80
C MET A 137 -29.97 11.80 18.95
N LEU A 138 -30.23 12.76 18.06
CA LEU A 138 -31.47 13.55 18.07
C LEU A 138 -32.71 12.70 17.81
N ALA A 139 -32.67 11.80 16.82
CA ALA A 139 -33.79 10.90 16.53
C ALA A 139 -34.13 9.99 17.72
N ASN A 140 -33.12 9.52 18.46
CA ASN A 140 -33.33 8.69 19.65
C ASN A 140 -33.83 9.47 20.87
N VAL A 141 -33.47 10.75 21.02
CA VAL A 141 -33.91 11.61 22.14
C VAL A 141 -35.34 12.14 21.94
N VAL A 142 -35.73 12.45 20.71
CA VAL A 142 -37.08 12.94 20.37
C VAL A 142 -38.04 11.80 20.01
N ASN A 143 -37.51 10.60 19.77
CA ASN A 143 -38.23 9.36 19.42
C ASN A 143 -39.11 9.47 18.15
N ASP A 144 -38.73 10.37 17.23
CA ASP A 144 -39.38 10.55 15.93
C ASP A 144 -38.45 10.07 14.81
N SER A 145 -38.93 9.13 14.01
CA SER A 145 -38.20 8.52 12.88
C SER A 145 -38.47 9.20 11.54
N THR A 146 -39.45 10.11 11.45
CA THR A 146 -39.86 10.76 10.19
C THR A 146 -38.78 11.67 9.61
N ILE A 147 -37.94 12.26 10.47
CA ILE A 147 -36.78 13.11 10.09
C ILE A 147 -35.82 12.38 9.11
N LYS A 148 -35.79 11.04 9.13
CA LYS A 148 -34.95 10.22 8.24
C LYS A 148 -35.50 10.05 6.81
N ARG A 149 -36.62 10.69 6.44
CA ARG A 149 -37.27 10.50 5.13
C ARG A 149 -37.68 11.82 4.48
N LYS A 150 -36.92 12.24 3.46
CA LYS A 150 -37.39 13.26 2.51
C LYS A 150 -38.26 12.58 1.45
N GLU A 151 -39.55 12.87 1.45
CA GLU A 151 -40.47 12.34 0.45
C GLU A 151 -40.22 12.95 -0.93
N VAL A 152 -40.30 12.11 -1.97
CA VAL A 152 -40.24 12.52 -3.37
C VAL A 152 -41.62 12.28 -3.97
N VAL A 153 -42.48 13.29 -3.90
CA VAL A 153 -43.77 13.28 -4.59
C VAL A 153 -43.49 13.28 -6.09
N LYS A 154 -43.82 12.17 -6.75
CA LYS A 154 -43.89 12.08 -8.22
C LYS A 154 -45.33 12.39 -8.63
N GLU A 155 -45.55 13.57 -9.20
CA GLU A 155 -46.82 13.92 -9.82
C GLU A 155 -46.79 13.53 -11.31
N ASN A 156 -47.68 12.63 -11.71
CA ASN A 156 -47.86 12.27 -13.13
C ASN A 156 -48.67 13.36 -13.84
N LYS A 157 -48.17 13.85 -14.97
CA LYS A 157 -48.99 14.62 -15.93
C LYS A 157 -49.64 13.68 -16.94
N GLU A 158 -50.94 13.48 -16.82
CA GLU A 158 -51.76 13.04 -17.96
C GLU A 158 -52.19 14.24 -18.83
N VAL A 159 -52.70 13.94 -20.03
CA VAL A 159 -52.88 14.91 -21.12
C VAL A 159 -54.35 15.05 -21.49
N VAL A 160 -54.84 16.28 -21.53
CA VAL A 160 -56.07 16.67 -22.25
C VAL A 160 -55.74 17.82 -23.19
N LYS A 161 -56.37 17.84 -24.36
CA LYS A 161 -56.20 18.86 -25.42
C LYS A 161 -57.38 19.84 -25.41
N GLU A 162 -57.14 21.04 -25.96
CA GLU A 162 -58.01 21.92 -26.77
C GLU A 162 -57.69 23.41 -26.49
N GLU A 163 -57.78 24.36 -27.42
CA GLU A 163 -57.74 24.34 -28.90
C GLU A 163 -57.48 25.79 -29.40
N LYS A 164 -57.08 25.98 -30.67
CA LYS A 164 -57.08 27.26 -31.43
C LYS A 164 -56.08 28.37 -30.95
N GLN A 165 -55.59 29.32 -31.77
CA GLN A 165 -55.51 29.46 -33.24
C GLN A 165 -54.48 30.54 -33.67
N ILE A 166 -53.91 30.39 -34.89
CA ILE A 166 -53.67 31.43 -35.92
C ILE A 166 -52.59 32.55 -35.73
N VAL A 167 -51.63 32.55 -36.69
CA VAL A 167 -50.90 33.67 -37.35
C VAL A 167 -49.68 34.37 -36.69
N ASN A 168 -48.55 34.23 -37.42
CA ASN A 168 -47.34 35.08 -37.49
C ASN A 168 -47.40 35.92 -38.80
N PRO A 169 -46.44 36.81 -39.16
CA PRO A 169 -45.55 37.76 -38.42
C PRO A 169 -45.76 39.19 -39.05
N PRO A 170 -44.80 40.00 -39.58
CA PRO A 170 -43.35 40.26 -39.38
C PRO A 170 -42.98 41.79 -39.30
N VAL A 171 -41.77 42.17 -39.80
CA VAL A 171 -41.19 43.51 -40.06
C VAL A 171 -40.43 44.09 -38.84
N ASN A 172 -39.08 44.09 -38.81
CA ASN A 172 -38.07 44.95 -39.51
C ASN A 172 -38.15 46.45 -39.05
N GLU A 173 -37.07 47.23 -38.91
CA GLU A 173 -35.70 47.18 -39.49
C GLU A 173 -34.68 47.94 -38.57
N PRO A 174 -33.34 47.73 -38.67
CA PRO A 174 -32.32 48.49 -37.91
C PRO A 174 -31.79 49.73 -38.67
N PRO A 175 -30.96 50.63 -38.07
CA PRO A 175 -29.50 50.57 -38.38
C PRO A 175 -28.49 51.21 -37.38
N ALA A 176 -27.29 50.60 -37.29
CA ALA A 176 -25.96 51.23 -37.01
C ALA A 176 -25.72 51.94 -35.64
N LYS A 177 -24.50 52.35 -35.22
CA LYS A 177 -23.19 52.44 -35.90
C LYS A 177 -21.95 52.36 -34.93
N VAL A 178 -20.97 51.53 -35.30
CA VAL A 178 -19.49 51.55 -35.06
C VAL A 178 -18.87 52.56 -34.06
N THR A 179 -18.06 52.07 -33.10
CA THR A 179 -16.67 52.55 -32.82
C THR A 179 -15.80 51.46 -32.16
N GLU A 180 -14.48 51.51 -32.40
CA GLU A 180 -13.37 50.64 -31.91
C GLU A 180 -12.13 51.58 -31.73
N PRO A 181 -10.94 51.19 -31.23
CA PRO A 181 -10.55 50.15 -30.24
C PRO A 181 -9.84 50.78 -29.01
N GLN A 182 -9.29 49.97 -28.10
CA GLN A 182 -7.83 49.96 -27.82
C GLN A 182 -7.38 48.83 -26.88
N ASN A 183 -6.15 48.34 -27.08
CA ASN A 183 -5.54 47.24 -26.33
C ASN A 183 -4.91 47.72 -25.02
N ALA A 184 -5.03 46.91 -23.96
CA ALA A 184 -4.12 46.94 -22.81
C ALA A 184 -3.48 45.55 -22.67
N VAL A 185 -2.15 45.48 -22.81
CA VAL A 185 -1.40 44.22 -22.70
C VAL A 185 -1.20 43.89 -21.22
N VAL A 186 -1.66 42.70 -20.79
CA VAL A 186 -1.25 42.09 -19.53
C VAL A 186 -0.44 40.85 -19.85
N ALA A 187 0.74 40.72 -19.23
CA ALA A 187 1.70 39.68 -19.56
C ALA A 187 1.20 38.27 -19.22
N MET A 188 1.46 37.32 -20.11
CA MET A 188 1.27 35.89 -19.84
C MET A 188 2.28 35.45 -18.76
N PRO A 189 1.86 34.79 -17.67
CA PRO A 189 2.81 34.22 -16.72
C PRO A 189 3.66 33.14 -17.42
N PRO A 190 4.91 32.92 -16.98
CA PRO A 190 5.77 31.89 -17.58
C PRO A 190 5.15 30.50 -17.45
N ALA A 191 5.43 29.64 -18.43
CA ALA A 191 4.95 28.26 -18.40
C ALA A 191 5.43 27.54 -17.13
N ALA A 192 4.50 26.92 -16.40
CA ALA A 192 4.86 26.02 -15.31
C ALA A 192 5.64 24.83 -15.89
N ASP A 193 6.70 24.39 -15.19
CA ASP A 193 7.59 23.35 -15.66
C ASP A 193 6.84 22.07 -16.03
N ALA A 194 7.08 21.57 -17.24
CA ALA A 194 6.46 20.36 -17.73
C ALA A 194 6.95 19.16 -16.92
N ILE A 195 6.06 18.56 -16.13
CA ILE A 195 6.34 17.37 -15.31
C ILE A 195 6.83 16.24 -16.22
N SER A 196 8.13 15.96 -16.17
CA SER A 196 8.77 14.91 -16.96
C SER A 196 8.45 13.55 -16.39
N PHE A 197 7.42 12.89 -16.93
CA PHE A 197 7.14 11.48 -16.62
C PHE A 197 8.34 10.60 -17.00
N SER A 198 8.78 9.74 -16.07
CA SER A 198 9.94 8.89 -16.27
C SER A 198 9.65 7.72 -17.21
N VAL A 199 10.61 7.36 -18.07
CA VAL A 199 10.40 6.40 -19.16
C VAL A 199 11.18 5.10 -18.93
N VAL A 200 10.60 4.23 -18.10
CA VAL A 200 11.17 2.92 -17.73
C VAL A 200 11.32 1.99 -18.95
N LYS A 201 12.58 1.72 -19.35
CA LYS A 201 12.96 0.87 -20.49
C LYS A 201 13.70 -0.39 -20.01
N ARG A 202 13.12 -1.58 -20.23
CA ARG A 202 13.79 -2.85 -19.89
C ARG A 202 15.01 -3.11 -20.79
N LYS A 203 16.20 -3.16 -20.20
CA LYS A 203 17.47 -3.47 -20.88
C LYS A 203 17.82 -4.96 -20.85
N LEU A 204 17.49 -5.68 -19.77
CA LEU A 204 17.84 -7.10 -19.61
C LEU A 204 16.66 -7.91 -19.07
N LYS A 205 16.55 -9.17 -19.53
CA LYS A 205 15.76 -10.23 -18.91
C LYS A 205 16.45 -11.57 -19.17
N LYS A 206 17.06 -12.16 -18.14
CA LYS A 206 17.84 -13.40 -18.23
C LYS A 206 17.37 -14.38 -17.15
N ARG A 207 16.98 -15.59 -17.53
CA ARG A 207 16.69 -16.69 -16.60
C ARG A 207 17.94 -17.56 -16.46
N ASN A 208 18.31 -17.92 -15.23
CA ASN A 208 19.37 -18.87 -14.92
C ASN A 208 18.82 -19.95 -13.95
N LYS A 209 19.71 -20.76 -13.34
CA LYS A 209 19.31 -21.79 -12.36
C LYS A 209 18.86 -21.19 -11.02
N GLU A 210 19.35 -20.00 -10.68
CA GLU A 210 19.08 -19.32 -9.41
C GLU A 210 17.77 -18.52 -9.46
N GLY A 211 17.34 -18.07 -10.65
CA GLY A 211 16.14 -17.25 -10.82
C GLY A 211 16.00 -16.57 -12.17
N LEU A 212 15.31 -15.43 -12.15
CA LEU A 212 15.03 -14.54 -13.27
C LEU A 212 15.55 -13.13 -12.92
N ASP A 213 16.65 -12.75 -13.54
CA ASP A 213 17.27 -11.43 -13.44
C ASP A 213 16.69 -10.49 -14.51
N MET A 214 16.26 -9.30 -14.11
CA MET A 214 15.67 -8.28 -14.98
C MET A 214 16.30 -6.93 -14.65
N MET A 215 16.72 -6.19 -15.68
CA MET A 215 17.26 -4.84 -15.52
C MET A 215 16.47 -3.86 -16.37
N TYR A 216 16.06 -2.77 -15.76
CA TYR A 216 15.39 -1.64 -16.35
C TYR A 216 16.27 -0.40 -16.19
N VAL A 217 16.19 0.53 -17.14
CA VAL A 217 16.69 1.89 -16.97
C VAL A 217 15.47 2.77 -16.89
N ASP A 218 15.34 3.55 -15.83
CA ASP A 218 14.41 4.68 -15.81
C ASP A 218 15.12 5.92 -16.36
N GLU A 219 14.45 6.68 -17.22
CA GLU A 219 15.02 7.86 -17.89
C GLU A 219 14.12 9.07 -17.58
N THR A 220 14.64 10.02 -16.79
CA THR A 220 13.92 11.23 -16.33
C THR A 220 14.72 12.46 -16.76
N GLY A 221 14.34 13.05 -17.90
CA GLY A 221 15.17 14.05 -18.57
C GLY A 221 16.53 13.44 -18.95
N ASP A 222 17.63 14.07 -18.52
CA ASP A 222 18.99 13.56 -18.70
C ASP A 222 19.42 12.52 -17.65
N GLN A 223 18.66 12.35 -16.55
CA GLN A 223 19.00 11.40 -15.48
C GLN A 223 18.59 9.97 -15.85
N LYS A 224 19.43 8.99 -15.48
CA LYS A 224 19.28 7.58 -15.87
C LYS A 224 19.63 6.62 -14.74
N ASP A 225 18.62 6.04 -14.12
CA ASP A 225 18.78 5.10 -13.00
C ASP A 225 18.58 3.65 -13.46
N THR A 226 19.42 2.73 -12.98
CA THR A 226 19.30 1.29 -13.27
C THR A 226 18.58 0.54 -12.15
N ILE A 227 17.37 0.07 -12.43
CA ILE A 227 16.56 -0.75 -11.51
C ILE A 227 16.79 -2.23 -11.85
N ARG A 228 17.34 -3.01 -10.91
CA ARG A 228 17.53 -4.46 -11.06
C ARG A 228 16.55 -5.23 -10.16
N ILE A 229 15.85 -6.19 -10.74
CA ILE A 229 14.87 -7.06 -10.08
C ILE A 229 15.30 -8.50 -10.31
N PHE A 230 15.61 -9.21 -9.23
CA PHE A 230 15.90 -10.64 -9.25
C PHE A 230 14.74 -11.40 -8.59
N ILE A 231 14.13 -12.34 -9.30
CA ILE A 231 13.09 -13.23 -8.80
C ILE A 231 13.72 -14.62 -8.67
N PRO A 232 13.93 -15.19 -7.47
CA PRO A 232 14.56 -16.49 -7.32
C PRO A 232 13.73 -17.60 -7.97
N ALA A 233 14.39 -18.69 -8.35
CA ALA A 233 13.74 -19.91 -8.81
C ALA A 233 13.14 -20.65 -7.61
N GLU A 234 11.87 -21.05 -7.72
CA GLU A 234 11.21 -21.87 -6.71
C GLU A 234 11.92 -23.22 -6.61
N VAL A 235 12.56 -23.47 -5.46
CA VAL A 235 13.13 -24.78 -5.14
C VAL A 235 11.98 -25.71 -4.81
N VAL A 236 11.55 -26.51 -5.79
CA VAL A 236 10.52 -27.53 -5.60
C VAL A 236 11.10 -28.64 -4.72
N VAL A 237 10.89 -28.53 -3.40
CA VAL A 237 11.29 -29.54 -2.42
C VAL A 237 10.37 -30.76 -2.57
N ALA A 238 10.75 -31.67 -3.47
CA ALA A 238 10.13 -32.98 -3.59
C ALA A 238 10.56 -33.84 -2.40
N ASN A 239 9.69 -33.95 -1.40
CA ASN A 239 9.86 -34.91 -0.30
C ASN A 239 9.88 -36.33 -0.89
N ASN A 240 11.04 -36.98 -0.81
CA ASN A 240 11.20 -38.42 -1.02
C ASN A 240 12.22 -38.92 0.02
N ASP A 241 11.79 -39.86 0.85
CA ASP A 241 12.66 -40.49 1.86
C ASP A 241 13.70 -41.42 1.23
N ASN A 242 14.75 -41.71 1.99
CA ASN A 242 15.82 -42.69 1.70
C ASN A 242 16.75 -42.40 0.49
N ALA A 243 17.81 -41.64 0.76
CA ALA A 243 19.12 -41.86 0.13
C ALA A 243 20.25 -41.58 1.15
N GLN A 244 21.26 -42.45 1.20
CA GLN A 244 22.37 -42.38 2.16
C GLN A 244 23.51 -41.48 1.62
N PRO A 245 24.19 -40.66 2.45
CA PRO A 245 25.16 -39.68 1.95
C PRO A 245 26.47 -40.32 1.44
N PRO A 246 27.08 -39.75 0.38
CA PRO A 246 28.41 -40.16 -0.12
C PRO A 246 29.54 -39.62 0.78
N PRO A 247 30.75 -40.23 0.73
CA PRO A 247 31.84 -39.95 1.66
C PRO A 247 32.60 -38.64 1.35
N ILE A 248 33.12 -38.03 2.42
CA ILE A 248 34.02 -36.87 2.36
C ILE A 248 35.42 -37.34 1.94
N GLN A 249 36.08 -36.61 1.03
CA GLN A 249 37.52 -36.70 0.80
C GLN A 249 38.20 -35.40 1.24
N ASN A 250 39.32 -35.55 1.97
CA ASN A 250 40.16 -34.42 2.38
C ASN A 250 41.01 -33.92 1.21
N THR A 251 41.49 -32.68 1.30
CA THR A 251 42.66 -32.21 0.54
C THR A 251 43.49 -31.31 1.44
N GLU A 252 44.82 -31.38 1.32
CA GLU A 252 45.73 -31.02 2.40
C GLU A 252 46.04 -29.53 2.53
N GLN A 253 46.43 -29.13 3.74
CA GLN A 253 47.07 -27.83 3.99
C GLN A 253 48.53 -27.86 3.55
N LYS A 254 49.02 -26.84 2.83
CA LYS A 254 50.45 -26.51 2.80
C LYS A 254 50.72 -25.33 3.75
N LYS A 255 51.59 -25.56 4.74
CA LYS A 255 52.13 -24.52 5.63
C LYS A 255 53.38 -23.88 5.01
N GLU A 256 53.55 -22.57 5.17
CA GLU A 256 54.83 -21.88 4.98
C GLU A 256 54.95 -20.67 5.93
N GLU A 257 56.18 -20.24 6.24
CA GLU A 257 56.55 -19.53 7.48
C GLU A 257 57.93 -18.83 7.28
N VAL A 258 58.35 -17.73 7.92
CA VAL A 258 57.81 -16.90 9.03
C VAL A 258 57.39 -15.49 8.49
N LYS A 259 57.48 -14.28 9.09
CA LYS A 259 58.12 -13.66 10.28
C LYS A 259 57.19 -12.61 10.95
N SER A 260 57.56 -12.21 12.17
CA SER A 260 57.06 -11.03 12.89
C SER A 260 57.74 -9.73 12.43
N ASP A 261 57.04 -8.60 12.53
CA ASP A 261 57.62 -7.40 13.17
C ASP A 261 56.59 -6.73 14.10
N THR A 262 57.04 -5.97 15.09
CA THR A 262 56.23 -5.61 16.29
C THR A 262 56.16 -4.11 16.55
N GLN A 263 54.96 -3.59 16.81
CA GLN A 263 54.82 -2.51 17.80
C GLN A 263 53.45 -2.46 18.49
N THR A 264 53.48 -2.29 19.81
CA THR A 264 52.34 -2.38 20.74
C THR A 264 51.77 -1.00 21.05
N LYS A 265 50.46 -0.91 21.28
CA LYS A 265 49.89 -0.02 22.30
C LYS A 265 48.65 -0.65 22.94
N GLU A 266 48.39 -0.29 24.19
CA GLU A 266 47.65 -1.13 25.13
C GLU A 266 46.13 -0.90 25.17
N MET A 267 45.39 -2.00 25.32
CA MET A 267 44.48 -2.36 26.43
C MET A 267 43.99 -1.26 27.42
N PRO A 268 42.81 -1.43 28.10
CA PRO A 268 42.24 -2.74 28.46
C PRO A 268 40.71 -2.95 28.22
N PRO A 269 40.26 -4.22 28.14
CA PRO A 269 38.87 -4.60 28.39
C PRO A 269 38.56 -4.67 29.90
N ALA A 270 37.34 -4.32 30.30
CA ALA A 270 36.89 -4.48 31.68
C ALA A 270 36.38 -5.91 31.94
N SER A 271 36.92 -6.56 32.97
CA SER A 271 36.50 -7.89 33.42
C SER A 271 35.52 -7.81 34.60
N PHE A 272 34.63 -8.81 34.71
CA PHE A 272 33.82 -9.02 35.91
C PHE A 272 34.69 -9.65 37.02
N PRO A 273 34.64 -9.14 38.27
CA PRO A 273 35.13 -9.84 39.43
C PRO A 273 34.00 -10.64 40.11
N GLU A 274 34.15 -11.95 40.19
CA GLU A 274 33.31 -12.84 41.01
C GLU A 274 34.20 -13.51 42.08
N GLN A 275 33.87 -13.37 43.37
CA GLN A 275 34.23 -14.40 44.35
C GLN A 275 33.48 -14.34 45.69
N LYS A 276 33.10 -15.55 46.12
CA LYS A 276 32.95 -16.07 47.50
C LYS A 276 31.74 -15.67 48.36
N LYS A 277 31.32 -16.71 49.08
CA LYS A 277 30.31 -16.74 50.15
C LYS A 277 31.03 -16.82 51.48
N GLU A 278 30.35 -16.40 52.55
CA GLU A 278 30.46 -17.03 53.88
C GLU A 278 29.02 -17.35 54.35
N ALA A 279 28.85 -18.07 55.47
CA ALA A 279 27.68 -18.94 55.67
C ALA A 279 26.97 -18.81 57.04
N GLU A 280 26.02 -19.73 57.27
CA GLU A 280 25.16 -19.91 58.47
C GLU A 280 23.91 -19.00 58.57
N LYS A 281 22.75 -19.45 59.09
CA LYS A 281 22.37 -20.79 59.60
C LYS A 281 20.88 -21.12 59.42
N VAL A 282 20.64 -22.27 58.79
CA VAL A 282 19.65 -23.33 59.12
C VAL A 282 18.42 -22.98 59.99
N SER A 283 17.23 -23.21 59.43
CA SER A 283 16.17 -24.01 60.08
C SER A 283 15.37 -24.79 59.01
N THR A 284 15.15 -26.08 59.24
CA THR A 284 14.55 -27.00 58.25
C THR A 284 13.10 -27.36 58.58
N GLU A 285 12.29 -27.65 57.56
CA GLU A 285 11.63 -28.96 57.50
C GLU A 285 11.26 -29.37 56.06
N LYS A 286 10.91 -30.65 55.87
CA LYS A 286 10.61 -31.28 54.57
C LYS A 286 9.33 -32.10 54.65
N VAL A 287 8.54 -32.10 53.59
CA VAL A 287 7.81 -33.31 53.16
C VAL A 287 7.91 -33.41 51.63
N ASN A 288 8.32 -34.57 51.13
CA ASN A 288 8.24 -34.89 49.70
C ASN A 288 6.87 -35.50 49.39
N ASN A 289 6.28 -35.20 48.24
CA ASN A 289 6.07 -36.28 47.26
C ASN A 289 6.01 -35.74 45.82
N SER A 290 5.88 -36.64 44.86
CA SER A 290 6.32 -36.45 43.48
C SER A 290 5.22 -36.55 42.41
N SER A 291 5.61 -36.17 41.19
CA SER A 291 5.06 -36.62 39.89
C SER A 291 3.87 -35.89 39.26
N LEU A 292 4.24 -35.08 38.26
CA LEU A 292 3.65 -35.03 36.91
C LEU A 292 2.18 -34.61 36.73
N LYS A 293 2.01 -33.39 36.19
CA LYS A 293 1.66 -33.22 34.76
C LYS A 293 1.93 -31.79 34.28
N ASN A 294 1.97 -31.62 32.96
CA ASN A 294 2.34 -30.37 32.29
C ASN A 294 1.33 -29.26 32.58
N ALA A 295 1.85 -28.06 32.85
CA ALA A 295 1.18 -26.79 32.60
C ALA A 295 2.23 -25.85 32.02
N ASP A 296 1.92 -25.18 30.91
CA ASP A 296 2.82 -24.19 30.33
C ASP A 296 3.05 -23.06 31.34
N VAL A 297 4.32 -22.80 31.66
CA VAL A 297 4.68 -21.66 32.51
C VAL A 297 4.48 -20.40 31.69
N ALA A 298 3.28 -19.82 31.79
CA ALA A 298 2.99 -18.48 31.34
C ALA A 298 3.95 -17.51 32.06
N ALA A 299 5.05 -17.17 31.41
CA ALA A 299 6.00 -16.20 31.92
C ALA A 299 5.27 -14.89 32.20
N PRO A 300 5.54 -14.21 33.32
CA PRO A 300 4.86 -12.98 33.67
C PRO A 300 5.13 -11.93 32.58
N LEU A 301 4.10 -11.63 31.78
CA LEU A 301 4.17 -10.61 30.75
C LEU A 301 4.40 -9.26 31.44
N MET A 302 5.61 -8.71 31.29
CA MET A 302 5.91 -7.38 31.80
C MET A 302 5.11 -6.35 31.00
N ILE A 303 4.04 -5.85 31.63
CA ILE A 303 3.29 -4.68 31.14
C ILE A 303 4.13 -3.44 31.45
N ASN A 304 5.24 -3.28 30.71
CA ASN A 304 6.06 -2.08 30.72
C ASN A 304 5.31 -0.97 29.96
N SER A 305 4.36 -0.37 30.65
CA SER A 305 3.49 0.68 30.12
C SER A 305 3.45 1.83 31.12
N ASP A 306 4.52 2.63 31.14
CA ASP A 306 4.58 3.97 31.76
C ASP A 306 3.71 4.98 30.96
N CYS A 307 2.53 4.54 30.52
CA CYS A 307 1.79 5.20 29.48
C CYS A 307 0.98 6.39 29.99
N LYS A 308 1.36 7.59 29.51
CA LYS A 308 0.74 8.85 29.90
C LYS A 308 -0.44 9.25 29.01
N SER A 309 -0.41 8.88 27.73
CA SER A 309 -1.56 8.95 26.83
C SER A 309 -1.32 8.14 25.55
N GLU A 310 -2.36 7.51 25.03
CA GLU A 310 -2.35 6.80 23.75
C GLU A 310 -2.21 7.75 22.56
N ALA A 311 -1.60 7.27 21.47
CA ALA A 311 -1.54 7.94 20.18
C ALA A 311 -2.80 7.68 19.35
N THR A 312 -3.41 8.76 18.89
CA THR A 312 -4.48 8.72 17.87
C THR A 312 -3.90 8.40 16.49
N ASP A 313 -4.75 8.03 15.53
CA ASP A 313 -4.33 7.83 14.13
C ASP A 313 -3.69 9.09 13.53
N ASP A 314 -4.15 10.27 13.95
CA ASP A 314 -3.56 11.56 13.58
C ASP A 314 -2.16 11.76 14.21
N ASP A 315 -1.95 11.37 15.48
CA ASP A 315 -0.61 11.33 16.08
C ASP A 315 0.34 10.37 15.33
N PHE A 316 -0.15 9.19 14.95
CA PHE A 316 0.58 8.19 14.16
C PHE A 316 0.92 8.71 12.75
N LEU A 317 -0.04 9.31 12.03
CA LEU A 317 0.20 9.89 10.70
C LEU A 317 1.17 11.08 10.77
N LYS A 318 1.07 11.93 11.81
CA LYS A 318 2.02 13.02 12.08
C LYS A 318 3.43 12.49 12.36
N LEU A 319 3.57 11.41 13.15
CA LEU A 319 4.87 10.79 13.42
C LEU A 319 5.44 10.14 12.14
N ARG A 320 4.64 9.34 11.42
CA ARG A 320 5.01 8.72 10.14
C ARG A 320 5.52 9.75 9.14
N LYS A 321 4.81 10.87 8.98
CA LYS A 321 5.20 11.96 8.07
C LYS A 321 6.50 12.65 8.50
N LYS A 322 6.74 12.84 9.81
CA LYS A 322 7.98 13.42 10.32
C LYS A 322 9.17 12.49 10.11
N MET A 323 9.02 11.20 10.41
CA MET A 323 10.08 10.20 10.18
C MET A 323 10.43 10.12 8.68
N ALA A 324 9.44 10.04 7.80
CA ALA A 324 9.64 9.98 6.35
C ALA A 324 10.17 11.28 5.70
N ALA A 325 10.47 12.32 6.50
CA ALA A 325 11.13 13.55 6.05
C ALA A 325 12.61 13.65 6.51
N GLU A 326 13.09 12.71 7.33
CA GLU A 326 14.49 12.62 7.75
C GLU A 326 15.29 11.76 6.75
N ASN A 327 16.58 12.07 6.58
CA ASN A 327 17.42 11.46 5.53
C ASN A 327 18.15 10.18 5.96
N GLY A 328 17.86 9.62 7.14
CA GLY A 328 18.53 8.41 7.63
C GLY A 328 17.91 7.83 8.90
N ASP A 329 18.05 6.51 9.05
CA ASP A 329 17.42 5.66 10.05
C ASP A 329 17.65 6.15 11.50
N GLU A 330 18.85 6.64 11.81
CA GLU A 330 19.15 7.24 13.11
C GLU A 330 18.26 8.46 13.43
N ASP A 331 18.07 9.36 12.46
CA ASP A 331 17.36 10.61 12.66
C ASP A 331 15.84 10.38 12.70
N MET A 332 15.34 9.43 11.90
CA MET A 332 13.99 8.87 12.03
C MET A 332 13.72 8.36 13.46
N VAL A 333 14.68 7.61 14.04
CA VAL A 333 14.58 7.12 15.42
C VAL A 333 14.72 8.26 16.45
N LYS A 334 15.58 9.26 16.22
CA LYS A 334 15.67 10.47 17.07
C LYS A 334 14.37 11.29 17.05
N VAL A 335 13.64 11.31 15.94
CA VAL A 335 12.29 11.89 15.84
C VAL A 335 11.28 11.08 16.63
N ALA A 336 11.23 9.76 16.45
CA ALA A 336 10.31 8.88 17.19
C ALA A 336 10.52 8.97 18.72
N LYS A 337 11.77 8.90 19.19
CA LYS A 337 12.17 9.06 20.61
C LYS A 337 11.77 10.40 21.23
N LYS A 338 11.41 11.43 20.45
CA LYS A 338 10.84 12.69 20.97
C LYS A 338 9.34 12.56 21.26
N VAL A 339 8.60 11.84 20.40
CA VAL A 339 7.15 11.66 20.51
C VAL A 339 6.80 10.57 21.53
N PHE A 340 7.56 9.48 21.57
CA PHE A 340 7.38 8.38 22.53
C PHE A 340 7.35 8.84 24.00
N LYS A 341 8.09 9.90 24.36
CA LYS A 341 8.10 10.48 25.72
C LYS A 341 6.75 11.04 26.20
N THR A 342 5.81 11.29 25.28
CA THR A 342 4.46 11.83 25.57
C THR A 342 3.33 10.94 25.06
N LYS A 343 3.62 10.01 24.14
CA LYS A 343 2.63 9.20 23.42
C LYS A 343 3.06 7.75 23.30
N CYS A 344 2.16 6.85 23.69
CA CYS A 344 2.28 5.41 23.50
C CYS A 344 1.65 5.02 22.17
N PHE A 345 2.16 3.99 21.50
CA PHE A 345 1.65 3.54 20.21
C PHE A 345 1.28 2.06 20.30
N THR A 346 0.26 1.64 19.56
CA THR A 346 -0.07 0.21 19.50
C THR A 346 1.03 -0.55 18.74
N THR A 347 1.14 -1.85 19.00
CA THR A 347 2.04 -2.78 18.30
C THR A 347 1.82 -2.71 16.80
N GLU A 348 0.58 -2.51 16.34
CA GLU A 348 0.25 -2.30 14.93
C GLU A 348 0.73 -0.94 14.39
N GLN A 349 0.57 0.15 15.14
CA GLN A 349 1.14 1.44 14.75
C GLN A 349 2.68 1.37 14.67
N VAL A 350 3.34 0.72 15.63
CA VAL A 350 4.80 0.47 15.62
C VAL A 350 5.21 -0.42 14.45
N LYS A 351 4.47 -1.49 14.13
CA LYS A 351 4.69 -2.32 12.92
C LYS A 351 4.67 -1.48 11.65
N ASN A 352 3.66 -0.61 11.52
CA ASN A 352 3.50 0.25 10.36
C ASN A 352 4.60 1.32 10.27
N LEU A 353 5.12 1.84 11.38
CA LEU A 353 6.29 2.73 11.40
C LEU A 353 7.60 1.98 11.11
N THR A 354 7.74 0.74 11.57
CA THR A 354 8.90 -0.14 11.30
C THR A 354 9.07 -0.37 9.80
N ALA A 355 7.97 -0.41 9.03
CA ALA A 355 7.99 -0.53 7.57
C ALA A 355 8.59 0.68 6.81
N LEU A 356 8.99 1.76 7.50
CA LEU A 356 9.78 2.85 6.90
C LEU A 356 11.28 2.50 6.79
N PHE A 357 11.77 1.53 7.56
CA PHE A 357 13.19 1.16 7.61
C PHE A 357 13.48 0.01 6.64
N LEU A 358 14.35 0.24 5.66
CA LEU A 358 14.63 -0.71 4.58
C LEU A 358 15.46 -1.93 5.02
N LYS A 359 16.20 -1.81 6.13
CA LYS A 359 17.14 -2.83 6.62
C LYS A 359 16.90 -3.16 8.10
N ASP A 360 17.35 -4.35 8.50
CA ASP A 360 17.10 -4.88 9.85
C ASP A 360 17.85 -4.14 10.97
N ASP A 361 18.94 -3.44 10.68
CA ASP A 361 19.63 -2.54 11.62
C ASP A 361 18.76 -1.34 12.01
N GLY A 362 18.20 -0.65 11.01
CA GLY A 362 17.24 0.44 11.23
C GLY A 362 15.95 -0.02 11.93
N LYS A 363 15.37 -1.13 11.46
CA LYS A 363 14.18 -1.73 12.08
C LYS A 363 14.44 -2.11 13.54
N TYR A 364 15.54 -2.80 13.84
CA TYR A 364 15.88 -3.20 15.21
C TYR A 364 16.08 -1.96 16.10
N MET A 365 16.82 -0.96 15.63
CA MET A 365 17.05 0.29 16.37
C MET A 365 15.74 1.04 16.66
N PHE A 366 14.76 1.00 15.75
CA PHE A 366 13.43 1.56 15.97
C PHE A 366 12.57 0.72 16.94
N LEU A 367 12.59 -0.61 16.81
CA LEU A 367 11.88 -1.51 17.71
C LEU A 367 12.40 -1.37 19.15
N ASP A 368 13.73 -1.38 19.34
CA ASP A 368 14.43 -1.13 20.60
C ASP A 368 14.07 0.24 21.22
N ALA A 369 13.98 1.27 20.38
CA ALA A 369 13.53 2.59 20.79
C ALA A 369 12.05 2.68 21.21
N SER A 370 11.20 1.81 20.67
CA SER A 370 9.73 1.85 20.82
C SER A 370 9.21 0.97 21.96
N TYR A 371 9.90 -0.12 22.30
CA TYR A 371 9.40 -1.14 23.23
C TYR A 371 8.87 -0.61 24.59
N PRO A 372 9.50 0.37 25.27
CA PRO A 372 8.98 0.94 26.53
C PRO A 372 7.76 1.85 26.38
N TYR A 373 7.26 2.04 25.15
CA TYR A 373 6.23 3.01 24.79
C TYR A 373 5.10 2.35 23.96
N VAL A 374 4.92 1.04 24.11
CA VAL A 374 3.84 0.28 23.47
C VAL A 374 2.79 -0.11 24.49
N SER A 375 1.55 0.35 24.27
CA SER A 375 0.46 0.20 25.21
C SER A 375 -0.12 -1.22 25.27
N ASP A 376 -0.10 -1.95 24.16
CA ASP A 376 -0.43 -3.38 24.07
C ASP A 376 0.83 -4.27 24.05
N SER A 377 1.79 -4.02 24.95
CA SER A 377 3.13 -4.64 24.96
C SER A 377 3.16 -6.18 24.90
N HIS A 378 2.05 -6.84 25.27
CA HIS A 378 1.84 -8.28 25.13
C HIS A 378 1.84 -8.77 23.67
N ASN A 379 1.44 -7.92 22.72
CA ASN A 379 1.46 -8.21 21.28
C ASN A 379 2.84 -7.96 20.64
N PHE A 380 3.69 -7.17 21.29
CA PHE A 380 5.00 -6.76 20.77
C PHE A 380 5.90 -7.90 20.25
N PRO A 381 5.92 -9.12 20.84
CA PRO A 381 6.66 -10.25 20.28
C PRO A 381 6.34 -10.59 18.82
N ALA A 382 5.14 -10.27 18.33
CA ALA A 382 4.76 -10.45 16.92
C ALA A 382 5.64 -9.61 15.96
N LEU A 383 6.27 -8.53 16.43
CA LEU A 383 7.16 -7.68 15.64
C LEU A 383 8.51 -8.34 15.32
N GLN A 384 8.85 -9.47 15.93
CA GLN A 384 9.98 -10.31 15.50
C GLN A 384 9.88 -10.64 13.99
N SER A 385 8.66 -10.78 13.47
CA SER A 385 8.37 -11.03 12.05
C SER A 385 8.80 -9.91 11.08
N GLN A 386 9.19 -8.74 11.58
CA GLN A 386 9.65 -7.63 10.75
C GLN A 386 11.16 -7.71 10.45
N LEU A 387 11.88 -8.55 11.21
CA LEU A 387 13.32 -8.82 11.08
C LEU A 387 13.52 -10.17 10.38
N SER A 388 14.59 -10.27 9.59
CA SER A 388 14.99 -11.47 8.83
C SER A 388 16.39 -11.98 9.17
N ASP A 389 17.28 -11.11 9.65
CA ASP A 389 18.62 -11.47 10.09
C ASP A 389 18.59 -12.02 11.54
N GLU A 390 19.10 -13.23 11.73
CA GLU A 390 19.11 -13.95 13.01
C GLU A 390 19.86 -13.18 14.12
N TYR A 391 20.81 -12.31 13.77
CA TYR A 391 21.50 -11.42 14.72
C TYR A 391 20.55 -10.42 15.38
N TYR A 392 19.72 -9.75 14.57
CA TYR A 392 18.73 -8.79 15.07
C TYR A 392 17.53 -9.49 15.71
N ILE A 393 17.10 -10.63 15.15
CA ILE A 393 16.08 -11.50 15.76
C ILE A 393 16.54 -11.96 17.16
N THR A 394 17.80 -12.39 17.33
CA THR A 394 18.36 -12.81 18.62
C THR A 394 18.39 -11.66 19.62
N ARG A 395 18.77 -10.44 19.20
CA ARG A 395 18.73 -9.25 20.06
C ARG A 395 17.32 -8.84 20.46
N PHE A 396 16.36 -8.91 19.54
CA PHE A 396 14.95 -8.65 19.81
C PHE A 396 14.39 -9.63 20.85
N LYS A 397 14.67 -10.93 20.71
CA LYS A 397 14.35 -11.97 21.71
C LYS A 397 15.01 -11.70 23.08
N ALA A 398 16.22 -11.13 23.11
CA ALA A 398 16.95 -10.82 24.34
C ALA A 398 16.48 -9.52 25.02
N MET A 399 15.96 -8.56 24.24
CA MET A 399 15.40 -7.30 24.75
C MET A 399 14.11 -7.55 25.55
N MET A 400 13.19 -8.36 25.04
CA MET A 400 11.89 -8.68 25.68
C MET A 400 12.01 -9.60 26.91
N ARG A 401 13.21 -9.76 27.46
CA ARG A 401 13.53 -10.54 28.67
C ARG A 401 14.14 -9.68 29.78
N LYS A 402 14.17 -8.36 29.58
CA LYS A 402 14.62 -7.35 30.54
C LYS A 402 13.42 -6.70 31.20
#